data_AF-A0A2D8EVR5-F1
#
_entry.id   AF-A0A2D8EVR5-F1
#
_cell.length_a   1.000
_cell.length_b   1.000
_cell.length_c   1.000
_cell.angle_alpha   90.00
_cell.angle_beta   90.00
_cell.angle_gamma   90.00
#
_symmetry.space_group_name_H-M   'P 1'
#
loop_
_entity.id
_entity.type
_entity.pdbx_description
1 polymer ?
#
loop_
_entity_poly.entity_id
_entity_poly.type
_entity_poly.pdbx_seq_one_letter_code
_entity_poly.pdbx_strand_id
1 'polypeptide(L)'
;MNEETVNTESATEDATTHNVDSSSNSVADTPARPEWLPEKFATAEDMAKSYGELESWKGKKEEDIRSALQEEIEKEAFADRPASAGEYQIPESLDESQAATNPLLKEWAEFAWENGYSQDEFAHWVNKFAGYMQEQDTDVEAVKTALGDNANARVEAVQLFMNKFFPEELHDAVSQLGTSAEGIKALEHIQKSLSGTNPMQDISSPSKLSQEDITAKMRDPRYYDPARRDKAYVQEVNESFKKLYG
;
A
#
# COMPACT_ATOMS: atom_id res chain seq x y z
N MET A 1 46.58 -12.03 -2.87
CA MET A 1 47.76 -12.84 -3.24
C MET A 1 48.99 -12.00 -2.98
N ASN A 2 49.93 -12.27 -2.10
CA ASN A 2 50.30 -13.41 -1.24
C ASN A 2 51.12 -12.78 -0.07
N GLU A 3 50.95 -13.15 1.21
CA GLU A 3 51.80 -14.14 1.93
C GLU A 3 53.31 -13.76 1.85
N GLU A 4 54.14 -13.64 2.89
CA GLU A 4 54.25 -14.42 4.14
C GLU A 4 55.43 -13.86 5.00
N THR A 5 55.18 -13.67 6.30
CA THR A 5 55.98 -13.85 7.55
C THR A 5 57.51 -13.64 7.75
N VAL A 6 57.84 -13.30 9.03
CA VAL A 6 59.00 -13.67 9.90
C VAL A 6 60.32 -12.89 9.74
N ASN A 7 60.69 -11.94 10.63
CA ASN A 7 61.28 -12.00 12.00
C ASN A 7 62.83 -12.07 12.01
N THR A 8 63.52 -11.05 12.55
CA THR A 8 64.73 -11.16 13.41
C THR A 8 65.21 -9.79 13.95
N GLU A 9 64.99 -9.61 15.26
CA GLU A 9 65.96 -9.27 16.31
C GLU A 9 67.19 -8.36 16.03
N SER A 10 67.30 -7.29 16.84
CA SER A 10 68.43 -6.97 17.75
C SER A 10 69.09 -5.58 17.62
N ALA A 11 68.98 -4.84 18.74
CA ALA A 11 69.91 -3.88 19.37
C ALA A 11 70.64 -2.82 18.50
N THR A 12 70.29 -1.54 18.58
CA THR A 12 70.71 -0.48 19.55
C THR A 12 72.21 -0.19 19.67
N GLU A 13 72.50 1.13 19.61
CA GLU A 13 73.68 1.94 20.04
C GLU A 13 74.16 2.83 18.86
N ASP A 14 74.47 4.12 19.00
CA ASP A 14 75.07 4.86 20.11
C ASP A 14 74.81 6.39 19.97
N ALA A 15 75.10 7.07 21.06
CA ALA A 15 74.84 8.41 21.55
C ALA A 15 75.49 9.60 20.82
N THR A 16 75.03 10.79 21.19
CA THR A 16 75.96 11.80 21.72
C THR A 16 75.31 12.56 22.89
N THR A 17 76.03 12.47 24.00
CA THR A 17 75.87 12.98 25.35
C THR A 17 76.28 14.46 25.48
N HIS A 18 75.72 15.15 26.48
CA HIS A 18 76.57 15.98 27.33
C HIS A 18 76.18 15.87 28.81
N ASN A 19 77.24 15.72 29.58
CA ASN A 19 77.38 15.14 30.90
C ASN A 19 77.48 16.27 31.94
N VAL A 20 76.87 16.12 33.10
CA VAL A 20 77.39 16.73 34.35
C VAL A 20 77.29 15.72 35.48
N ASP A 21 78.42 15.05 35.66
CA ASP A 21 79.10 14.68 36.90
C ASP A 21 78.29 14.10 38.08
N SER A 22 78.52 12.80 38.28
CA SER A 22 78.16 12.03 39.47
C SER A 22 79.12 12.33 40.63
N SER A 23 78.58 12.80 41.75
CA SER A 23 79.17 12.57 43.06
C SER A 23 78.18 11.79 43.92
N SER A 24 78.50 10.52 44.14
CA SER A 24 77.77 9.57 44.97
C SER A 24 77.80 10.00 46.45
N ASN A 25 76.62 10.25 47.02
CA ASN A 25 76.37 10.08 48.45
C ASN A 25 75.00 9.44 48.65
N SER A 26 74.96 8.39 49.46
CA SER A 26 73.82 7.52 49.73
C SER A 26 72.63 8.24 50.39
N VAL A 27 71.44 8.17 49.80
CA VAL A 27 70.15 7.83 50.43
C VAL A 27 69.24 7.30 49.30
N ALA A 28 68.45 6.25 49.55
CA ALA A 28 67.38 5.85 48.65
C ALA A 28 66.34 6.97 48.56
N ASP A 29 66.42 7.81 47.53
CA ASP A 29 65.46 8.89 47.30
C ASP A 29 64.36 8.37 46.36
N THR A 30 63.21 8.09 46.94
CA THR A 30 61.99 7.79 46.18
C THR A 30 61.65 9.08 45.43
N PRO A 31 61.38 9.08 44.11
CA PRO A 31 61.06 10.31 43.39
C PRO A 31 59.94 11.03 44.13
N ALA A 32 60.25 12.20 44.70
CA ALA A 32 59.32 12.97 45.50
C ALA A 32 58.09 13.26 44.64
N ARG A 33 56.92 12.93 45.20
CA ARG A 33 55.63 13.06 44.56
C ARG A 33 55.47 14.46 43.92
N PRO A 34 54.98 14.56 42.67
CA PRO A 34 54.82 15.86 42.03
C PRO A 34 53.86 16.78 42.80
N GLU A 35 54.23 18.06 42.98
CA GLU A 35 53.44 19.09 43.68
C GLU A 35 52.02 19.27 43.10
N TRP A 36 51.82 18.96 41.81
CA TRP A 36 50.52 19.07 41.15
C TRP A 36 49.59 17.89 41.44
N LEU A 37 50.11 16.75 41.92
CA LEU A 37 49.32 15.55 42.16
C LEU A 37 48.58 15.68 43.49
N PRO A 38 47.23 15.76 43.49
CA PRO A 38 46.47 16.00 44.71
C PRO A 38 46.75 14.96 45.79
N GLU A 39 46.79 15.39 47.06
CA GLU A 39 47.23 14.55 48.19
C GLU A 39 46.53 13.18 48.34
N LYS A 40 45.33 13.09 47.77
CA LYS A 40 44.47 11.91 47.69
C LYS A 40 44.90 10.80 46.72
N PHE A 41 45.85 11.02 45.80
CA PHE A 41 46.30 10.01 44.82
C PHE A 41 47.79 9.70 44.95
N ALA A 42 48.17 8.43 45.16
CA ALA A 42 49.58 8.09 45.38
C ALA A 42 50.42 8.25 44.11
N THR A 43 49.83 8.00 42.93
CA THR A 43 50.47 8.16 41.61
C THR A 43 49.57 8.89 40.60
N ALA A 44 50.12 9.28 39.45
CA ALA A 44 49.36 9.87 38.35
C ALA A 44 48.40 8.82 37.73
N GLU A 45 48.81 7.56 37.69
CA GLU A 45 48.02 6.42 37.25
C GLU A 45 46.80 6.21 38.15
N ASP A 46 46.93 6.39 39.47
CA ASP A 46 45.80 6.31 40.41
C ASP A 46 44.74 7.38 40.12
N MET A 47 45.18 8.59 39.77
CA MET A 47 44.27 9.67 39.38
C MET A 47 43.54 9.33 38.08
N ALA A 48 44.25 8.85 37.05
CA ALA A 48 43.65 8.44 35.78
C ALA A 48 42.65 7.28 35.97
N LYS A 49 42.99 6.31 36.82
CA LYS A 49 42.11 5.20 37.20
C LYS A 49 40.83 5.71 37.88
N SER A 50 40.95 6.68 38.78
CA SER A 50 39.81 7.28 39.48
C SER A 50 38.84 8.00 38.53
N TYR A 51 39.36 8.69 37.51
CA TYR A 51 38.51 9.28 36.47
C TYR A 51 37.85 8.21 35.59
N GLY A 52 38.58 7.16 35.19
CA GLY A 52 38.02 6.04 34.44
C GLY A 52 36.93 5.28 35.21
N GLU A 53 37.10 5.11 36.52
CA GLU A 53 36.08 4.52 37.40
C GLU A 53 34.83 5.41 37.51
N LEU A 54 35.00 6.74 37.52
CA LEU A 54 33.90 7.70 37.59
C LEU A 54 33.12 7.77 36.27
N GLU A 55 33.80 7.73 35.14
CA GLU A 55 33.19 7.59 33.82
C GLU A 55 32.44 6.26 33.69
N SER A 56 33.04 5.16 34.13
CA SER A 56 32.37 3.85 34.17
C SER A 56 31.15 3.85 35.09
N TRP A 57 31.26 4.45 36.28
CA TRP A 57 30.14 4.58 37.22
C TRP A 57 29.00 5.43 36.65
N LYS A 58 29.33 6.53 35.97
CA LYS A 58 28.34 7.38 35.31
C LYS A 58 27.66 6.64 34.15
N GLY A 59 28.42 5.90 33.35
CA GLY A 59 27.88 5.07 32.26
C GLY A 59 26.96 3.97 32.78
N LYS A 60 27.36 3.24 33.83
CA LYS A 60 26.51 2.25 34.50
C LYS A 60 25.22 2.88 35.01
N LYS A 61 25.31 4.03 35.70
CA LYS A 61 24.14 4.74 36.21
C LYS A 61 23.21 5.22 35.09
N GLU A 62 23.74 5.65 33.95
CA GLU A 62 22.93 6.03 32.79
C GLU A 62 22.21 4.82 32.18
N GLU A 63 22.91 3.70 32.01
CA GLU A 63 22.32 2.43 31.55
C GLU A 63 21.24 1.93 32.52
N ASP A 64 21.49 1.99 33.83
CA ASP A 64 20.55 1.59 34.87
C ASP A 64 19.29 2.47 34.86
N ILE A 65 19.44 3.79 34.68
CA ILE A 65 18.30 4.73 34.57
C ILE A 65 17.52 4.48 33.28
N ARG A 66 18.19 4.25 32.15
CA ARG A 66 17.53 3.93 30.88
C ARG A 66 16.77 2.62 30.97
N SER A 67 17.36 1.61 31.60
CA SER A 67 16.73 0.30 31.82
C SER A 67 15.52 0.42 32.73
N ALA A 68 15.63 1.16 33.85
CA ALA A 68 14.51 1.40 34.75
C ALA A 68 13.36 2.18 34.09
N LEU A 69 13.69 3.19 33.27
CA LEU A 69 12.69 3.95 32.52
C LEU A 69 12.00 3.08 31.46
N GLN A 70 12.76 2.24 30.76
CA GLN A 70 12.22 1.28 29.79
C GLN A 70 11.27 0.28 30.46
N GLU A 71 11.66 -0.29 31.59
CA GLU A 71 10.79 -1.18 32.37
C GLU A 71 9.51 -0.47 32.85
N GLU A 72 9.62 0.80 33.26
CA GLU A 72 8.45 1.58 33.70
C GLU A 72 7.51 1.88 32.53
N ILE A 73 8.04 2.27 31.37
CA ILE A 73 7.26 2.48 30.14
C ILE A 73 6.60 1.18 29.69
N GLU A 74 7.31 0.06 29.68
CA GLU A 74 6.75 -1.25 29.32
C GLU A 74 5.66 -1.68 30.29
N LYS A 75 5.89 -1.47 31.60
CA LYS A 75 4.90 -1.79 32.62
C LYS A 75 3.63 -0.95 32.48
N GLU A 76 3.78 0.33 32.18
CA GLU A 76 2.65 1.24 31.94
C GLU A 76 1.95 0.90 30.61
N ALA A 77 2.70 0.66 29.54
CA ALA A 77 2.17 0.27 28.23
C ALA A 77 1.42 -1.07 28.27
N PHE A 78 1.82 -2.00 29.13
CA PHE A 78 1.16 -3.31 29.27
C PHE A 78 0.22 -3.39 30.47
N ALA A 79 -0.03 -2.29 31.18
CA ALA A 79 -0.86 -2.31 32.39
C ALA A 79 -2.32 -2.71 32.11
N ASP A 80 -2.86 -2.22 31.00
CA ASP A 80 -4.28 -2.34 30.65
C ASP A 80 -4.56 -3.35 29.53
N ARG A 81 -3.54 -4.09 29.07
CA ARG A 81 -3.73 -5.14 28.05
C ARG A 81 -4.21 -6.46 28.67
N PRO A 82 -4.95 -7.30 27.92
CA PRO A 82 -5.28 -8.66 28.33
C PRO A 82 -4.04 -9.57 28.48
N ALA A 83 -4.17 -10.68 29.22
CA ALA A 83 -3.04 -11.57 29.48
C ALA A 83 -2.52 -12.28 28.22
N SER A 84 -3.40 -12.48 27.23
CA SER A 84 -3.04 -13.03 25.92
C SER A 84 -3.85 -12.40 24.80
N ALA A 85 -3.36 -12.48 23.56
CA ALA A 85 -4.09 -12.01 22.37
C ALA A 85 -5.47 -12.66 22.21
N GLY A 86 -5.68 -13.87 22.75
CA GLY A 86 -6.98 -14.55 22.68
C GLY A 86 -8.02 -14.06 23.71
N GLU A 87 -7.63 -13.20 24.64
CA GLU A 87 -8.51 -12.70 25.70
C GLU A 87 -9.20 -11.37 25.37
N TYR A 88 -8.92 -10.80 24.20
CA TYR A 88 -9.68 -9.64 23.74
C TYR A 88 -11.14 -10.02 23.54
N GLN A 89 -12.01 -9.24 24.17
CA GLN A 89 -13.44 -9.35 23.98
C GLN A 89 -13.82 -8.73 22.64
N ILE A 90 -14.62 -9.46 21.89
CA ILE A 90 -15.15 -9.01 20.60
C ILE A 90 -16.30 -8.04 20.90
N PRO A 91 -16.28 -6.81 20.36
CA PRO A 91 -17.37 -5.86 20.56
C PRO A 91 -18.70 -6.38 20.01
N GLU A 92 -19.81 -5.98 20.64
CA GLU A 92 -21.17 -6.35 20.22
C GLU A 92 -21.53 -5.90 18.79
N SER A 93 -20.78 -4.95 18.21
CA SER A 93 -20.99 -4.52 16.82
C SER A 93 -20.66 -5.61 15.81
N LEU A 94 -19.91 -6.64 16.20
CA LEU A 94 -19.52 -7.75 15.36
C LEU A 94 -20.30 -9.01 15.75
N ASP A 95 -20.83 -9.70 14.76
CA ASP A 95 -21.40 -11.03 14.98
C ASP A 95 -20.30 -12.02 15.41
N GLU A 96 -20.52 -12.71 16.52
CA GLU A 96 -19.54 -13.61 17.14
C GLU A 96 -19.10 -14.75 16.19
N SER A 97 -20.00 -15.20 15.30
CA SER A 97 -19.68 -16.25 14.31
C SER A 97 -18.79 -15.74 13.18
N GLN A 98 -19.02 -14.50 12.73
CA GLN A 98 -18.15 -13.83 11.76
C GLN A 98 -16.80 -13.50 12.37
N ALA A 99 -16.79 -13.07 13.62
CA ALA A 99 -15.59 -12.69 14.35
C ALA A 99 -14.66 -13.88 14.60
N ALA A 100 -15.21 -15.04 15.00
CA ALA A 100 -14.45 -16.26 15.27
C ALA A 100 -13.77 -16.85 14.02
N THR A 101 -14.26 -16.54 12.82
CA THR A 101 -13.73 -17.05 11.56
C THR A 101 -12.89 -16.03 10.80
N ASN A 102 -12.82 -14.79 11.26
CA ASN A 102 -12.13 -13.69 10.58
C ASN A 102 -10.61 -13.71 10.87
N PRO A 103 -9.75 -14.03 9.89
CA PRO A 103 -8.30 -14.06 10.08
C PRO A 103 -7.73 -12.68 10.43
N LEU A 104 -8.29 -11.60 9.87
CA LEU A 104 -7.83 -10.23 10.12
C LEU A 104 -8.09 -9.82 11.57
N LEU A 105 -9.21 -10.26 12.16
CA LEU A 105 -9.51 -9.96 13.57
C LEU A 105 -8.52 -10.67 14.51
N LYS A 106 -8.13 -11.90 14.15
CA LYS A 106 -7.10 -12.64 14.88
C LYS A 106 -5.73 -11.97 14.77
N GLU A 107 -5.31 -11.58 13.56
CA GLU A 107 -4.07 -10.82 13.34
C GLU A 107 -4.09 -9.48 14.08
N TRP A 108 -5.24 -8.81 14.10
CA TRP A 108 -5.43 -7.57 14.86
C TRP A 108 -5.29 -7.79 16.36
N ALA A 109 -5.84 -8.88 16.90
CA ALA A 109 -5.71 -9.22 18.32
C ALA A 109 -4.26 -9.54 18.70
N GLU A 110 -3.52 -10.24 17.83
CA GLU A 110 -2.08 -10.49 17.99
C GLU A 110 -1.29 -9.18 17.98
N PHE A 111 -1.51 -8.33 16.96
CA PHE A 111 -0.89 -7.02 16.87
C PHE A 111 -1.23 -6.13 18.08
N ALA A 112 -2.50 -6.15 18.51
CA ALA A 112 -2.96 -5.36 19.65
C ALA A 112 -2.23 -5.77 20.93
N TRP A 113 -2.09 -7.08 21.16
CA TRP A 113 -1.38 -7.62 22.31
C TRP A 113 0.13 -7.30 22.27
N GLU A 114 0.79 -7.46 21.11
CA GLU A 114 2.21 -7.16 20.94
C GLU A 114 2.54 -5.68 21.20
N ASN A 115 1.63 -4.77 20.81
CA ASN A 115 1.82 -3.33 20.97
C ASN A 115 1.28 -2.77 22.31
N GLY A 116 0.70 -3.62 23.16
CA GLY A 116 0.21 -3.18 24.47
C GLY A 116 -1.12 -2.45 24.47
N TYR A 117 -1.94 -2.63 23.44
CA TYR A 117 -3.24 -1.99 23.40
C TYR A 117 -4.15 -2.50 24.53
N SER A 118 -4.93 -1.58 25.07
CA SER A 118 -6.00 -1.91 26.01
C SER A 118 -7.21 -2.55 25.30
N GLN A 119 -8.09 -3.17 26.07
CA GLN A 119 -9.36 -3.69 25.56
C GLN A 119 -10.22 -2.60 24.90
N ASP A 120 -10.22 -1.38 25.45
CA ASP A 120 -11.01 -0.27 24.94
C ASP A 120 -10.49 0.22 23.58
N GLU A 121 -9.17 0.29 23.40
CA GLU A 121 -8.56 0.66 22.13
C GLU A 121 -8.78 -0.41 21.06
N PHE A 122 -8.64 -1.69 21.43
CA PHE A 122 -8.97 -2.81 20.56
C PHE A 122 -10.43 -2.70 20.08
N ALA A 123 -11.37 -2.51 21.02
CA ALA A 123 -12.79 -2.39 20.72
C ALA A 123 -13.09 -1.14 19.87
N HIS A 124 -12.46 0.00 20.13
CA HIS A 124 -12.64 1.22 19.36
C HIS A 124 -12.36 1.02 17.87
N TRP A 125 -11.21 0.43 17.54
CA TRP A 125 -10.81 0.22 16.15
C TRP A 125 -11.64 -0.87 15.45
N VAL A 126 -11.99 -1.94 16.16
CA VAL A 126 -12.89 -2.98 15.63
C VAL A 126 -14.26 -2.39 15.32
N ASN A 127 -14.84 -1.59 16.23
CA ASN A 127 -16.12 -0.90 16.00
C ASN A 127 -16.03 0.08 14.81
N LYS A 128 -14.94 0.83 14.69
CA LYS A 128 -14.71 1.75 13.56
C LYS A 128 -14.67 1.01 12.23
N PHE A 129 -13.94 -0.09 12.17
CA PHE A 129 -13.85 -0.92 10.98
C PHE A 129 -15.20 -1.56 10.64
N ALA A 130 -15.91 -2.09 11.63
CA ALA A 130 -17.25 -2.64 11.47
C ALA A 130 -18.22 -1.60 10.91
N GLY A 131 -18.21 -0.38 11.45
CA GLY A 131 -19.02 0.72 10.95
C GLY A 131 -18.68 1.10 9.51
N TYR A 132 -17.39 1.17 9.16
CA TYR A 132 -16.98 1.42 7.78
C TYR A 132 -17.40 0.30 6.82
N MET A 133 -17.25 -0.96 7.22
CA MET A 133 -17.72 -2.10 6.44
C MET A 133 -19.24 -2.06 6.25
N GLN A 134 -20.01 -1.69 7.29
CA GLN A 134 -21.46 -1.57 7.20
C GLN A 134 -21.90 -0.39 6.31
N GLU A 135 -21.15 0.72 6.29
CA GLU A 135 -21.39 1.83 5.35
C GLU A 135 -21.09 1.46 3.89
N GLN A 136 -20.15 0.53 3.68
CA GLN A 136 -19.81 0.01 2.35
C GLN A 136 -20.68 -1.19 1.95
N ASP A 137 -21.28 -1.88 2.92
CA ASP A 137 -22.17 -2.99 2.65
C ASP A 137 -23.44 -2.46 1.99
N THR A 138 -23.74 -3.00 0.83
CA THR A 138 -24.90 -2.56 0.09
C THR A 138 -26.12 -3.21 0.72
N ASP A 139 -26.96 -2.42 1.39
CA ASP A 139 -28.21 -2.91 1.97
C ASP A 139 -29.10 -3.49 0.87
N VAL A 140 -29.02 -4.81 0.70
CA VAL A 140 -29.71 -5.58 -0.35
C VAL A 140 -31.22 -5.41 -0.23
N GLU A 141 -31.75 -5.27 0.98
CA GLU A 141 -33.18 -5.09 1.20
C GLU A 141 -33.61 -3.65 0.86
N ALA A 142 -32.79 -2.64 1.16
CA ALA A 142 -33.01 -1.28 0.69
C ALA A 142 -32.92 -1.20 -0.85
N VAL A 143 -31.96 -1.88 -1.48
CA VAL A 143 -31.83 -1.94 -2.94
C VAL A 143 -33.04 -2.60 -3.58
N LYS A 144 -33.49 -3.75 -3.06
CA LYS A 144 -34.73 -4.41 -3.53
C LYS A 144 -35.94 -3.51 -3.38
N THR A 145 -36.08 -2.83 -2.24
CA THR A 145 -37.16 -1.88 -1.99
C THR A 145 -37.11 -0.71 -2.98
N ALA A 146 -35.93 -0.16 -3.27
CA ALA A 146 -35.73 0.93 -4.21
C ALA A 146 -35.90 0.52 -5.69
N LEU A 147 -35.76 -0.76 -6.01
CA LEU A 147 -36.13 -1.35 -7.29
C LEU A 147 -37.64 -1.57 -7.42
N GLY A 148 -38.35 -1.74 -6.30
CA GLY A 148 -39.79 -1.98 -6.29
C GLY A 148 -40.17 -3.35 -6.87
N ASP A 149 -41.37 -3.46 -7.42
CA ASP A 149 -41.91 -4.72 -7.93
C ASP A 149 -40.96 -5.36 -8.96
N ASN A 150 -40.80 -6.68 -8.86
CA ASN A 150 -39.91 -7.49 -9.69
C ASN A 150 -38.40 -7.20 -9.51
N ALA A 151 -37.96 -6.66 -8.36
CA ALA A 151 -36.54 -6.44 -8.05
C ALA A 151 -35.65 -7.66 -8.39
N ASN A 152 -36.07 -8.88 -8.00
CA ASN A 152 -35.31 -10.09 -8.32
C ASN A 152 -35.19 -10.34 -9.83
N ALA A 153 -36.29 -10.24 -10.58
CA ALA A 153 -36.26 -10.43 -12.04
C ALA A 153 -35.45 -9.35 -12.76
N ARG A 154 -35.41 -8.14 -12.21
CA ARG A 154 -34.59 -7.03 -12.72
C ARG A 154 -33.10 -7.25 -12.49
N VAL A 155 -32.71 -7.69 -11.29
CA VAL A 155 -31.33 -8.09 -10.98
C VAL A 155 -30.89 -9.24 -11.89
N GLU A 156 -31.72 -10.27 -12.04
CA GLU A 156 -31.45 -11.40 -12.94
C GLU A 156 -31.30 -10.95 -14.40
N ALA A 157 -32.15 -10.05 -14.88
CA ALA A 157 -32.07 -9.52 -16.24
C ALA A 157 -30.76 -8.75 -16.47
N VAL A 158 -30.32 -7.94 -15.50
CA VAL A 158 -29.04 -7.24 -15.57
C VAL A 158 -27.86 -8.21 -15.52
N GLN A 159 -27.91 -9.25 -14.71
CA GLN A 159 -26.85 -10.25 -14.65
C GLN A 159 -26.72 -11.04 -15.96
N LEU A 160 -27.85 -11.41 -16.59
CA LEU A 160 -27.87 -12.03 -17.91
C LEU A 160 -27.36 -11.08 -18.99
N PHE A 161 -27.70 -9.79 -18.91
CA PHE A 161 -27.18 -8.77 -19.81
C PHE A 161 -25.66 -8.61 -19.67
N MET A 162 -25.15 -8.55 -18.43
CA MET A 162 -23.72 -8.46 -18.13
C MET A 162 -22.95 -9.63 -18.74
N ASN A 163 -23.39 -10.86 -18.48
CA ASN A 163 -22.78 -12.08 -18.99
C ASN A 163 -22.78 -12.16 -20.53
N LYS A 164 -23.75 -11.53 -21.18
CA LYS A 164 -23.91 -11.59 -22.63
C LYS A 164 -23.13 -10.50 -23.38
N PHE A 165 -22.99 -9.31 -22.81
CA PHE A 165 -22.47 -8.13 -23.51
C PHE A 165 -21.10 -7.66 -23.05
N PHE A 166 -20.64 -8.07 -21.87
CA PHE A 166 -19.32 -7.70 -21.36
C PHE A 166 -18.39 -8.92 -21.34
N PRO A 167 -17.12 -8.76 -21.75
CA PRO A 167 -16.09 -9.79 -21.54
C PRO A 167 -15.84 -9.99 -20.04
N GLU A 168 -15.42 -11.19 -19.67
CA GLU A 168 -15.21 -11.62 -18.27
C GLU A 168 -14.26 -10.68 -17.50
N GLU A 169 -13.23 -10.15 -18.17
CA GLU A 169 -12.29 -9.17 -17.62
C GLU A 169 -12.95 -7.88 -17.10
N LEU A 170 -14.15 -7.55 -17.56
CA LEU A 170 -14.91 -6.36 -17.15
C LEU A 170 -16.05 -6.69 -16.18
N HIS A 171 -16.29 -7.97 -15.87
CA HIS A 171 -17.43 -8.38 -15.04
C HIS A 171 -17.36 -7.79 -13.64
N ASP A 172 -16.18 -7.73 -13.02
CA ASP A 172 -16.02 -7.15 -11.68
C ASP A 172 -16.39 -5.67 -11.66
N ALA A 173 -15.91 -4.90 -12.64
CA ALA A 173 -16.17 -3.47 -12.75
C ALA A 173 -17.67 -3.18 -13.00
N VAL A 174 -18.33 -4.01 -13.81
CA VAL A 174 -19.77 -3.87 -14.09
C VAL A 174 -20.62 -4.39 -12.93
N SER A 175 -20.15 -5.42 -12.21
CA SER A 175 -20.83 -5.97 -11.03
C SER A 175 -20.91 -4.96 -9.90
N GLN A 176 -19.87 -4.12 -9.72
CA GLN A 176 -19.91 -3.00 -8.78
C GLN A 176 -21.03 -2.01 -9.07
N LEU A 177 -21.38 -1.79 -10.34
CA LEU A 177 -22.54 -0.97 -10.70
C LEU A 177 -23.85 -1.70 -10.35
N GLY A 178 -23.88 -3.02 -10.48
CA GLY A 178 -25.01 -3.88 -10.13
C GLY A 178 -25.29 -4.00 -8.62
N THR A 179 -24.43 -3.49 -7.73
CA THR A 179 -24.70 -3.55 -6.29
C THR A 179 -25.75 -2.54 -5.84
N SER A 180 -25.86 -1.38 -6.50
CA SER A 180 -26.79 -0.31 -6.12
C SER A 180 -28.08 -0.28 -6.96
N ALA A 181 -29.15 0.27 -6.42
CA ALA A 181 -30.42 0.41 -7.12
C ALA A 181 -30.31 1.33 -8.35
N GLU A 182 -29.57 2.43 -8.22
CA GLU A 182 -29.29 3.39 -9.28
C GLU A 182 -28.44 2.77 -10.38
N GLY A 183 -27.44 1.96 -10.01
CA GLY A 183 -26.58 1.29 -10.98
C GLY A 183 -27.30 0.17 -11.72
N ILE A 184 -28.19 -0.58 -11.06
CA ILE A 184 -29.11 -1.53 -11.74
C ILE A 184 -30.01 -0.77 -12.74
N LYS A 185 -30.60 0.38 -12.35
CA LYS A 185 -31.40 1.22 -13.27
C LYS A 185 -30.56 1.76 -14.43
N ALA A 186 -29.30 2.11 -14.21
CA ALA A 186 -28.39 2.54 -15.26
C ALA A 186 -28.09 1.41 -16.25
N LEU A 187 -27.82 0.19 -15.75
CA LEU A 187 -27.59 -1.00 -16.57
C LEU A 187 -28.85 -1.38 -17.36
N GLU A 188 -30.03 -1.29 -16.77
CA GLU A 188 -31.30 -1.47 -17.48
C GLU A 188 -31.50 -0.42 -18.58
N HIS A 189 -31.12 0.83 -18.33
CA HIS A 189 -31.20 1.89 -19.33
C HIS A 189 -30.27 1.61 -20.51
N ILE A 190 -29.04 1.16 -20.23
CA ILE A 190 -28.07 0.72 -21.26
C ILE A 190 -28.63 -0.49 -22.02
N GLN A 191 -29.12 -1.51 -21.32
CA GLN A 191 -29.74 -2.70 -21.92
C GLN A 191 -30.90 -2.32 -22.83
N LYS A 192 -31.79 -1.43 -22.39
CA LYS A 192 -32.94 -0.96 -23.19
C LYS A 192 -32.49 -0.17 -24.41
N SER A 193 -31.46 0.66 -24.26
CA SER A 193 -30.90 1.44 -25.36
C SER A 193 -30.25 0.53 -26.41
N LEU A 194 -29.52 -0.50 -25.98
CA LEU A 194 -28.91 -1.50 -26.86
C LEU A 194 -29.90 -2.53 -27.43
N SER A 195 -31.02 -2.79 -26.75
CA SER A 195 -32.08 -3.68 -27.25
C SER A 195 -33.04 -2.96 -28.20
N GLY A 196 -33.22 -1.64 -28.01
CA GLY A 196 -33.97 -0.77 -28.92
C GLY A 196 -33.16 -0.33 -30.14
N THR A 197 -31.83 -0.33 -30.02
CA THR A 197 -30.92 -0.16 -31.14
C THR A 197 -30.61 -1.55 -31.68
N ASN A 198 -31.32 -1.95 -32.74
CA ASN A 198 -30.94 -3.15 -33.49
C ASN A 198 -29.42 -3.04 -33.79
N PRO A 199 -28.54 -3.95 -33.31
CA PRO A 199 -27.08 -3.81 -33.50
C PRO A 199 -26.63 -3.84 -34.96
N MET A 200 -27.58 -4.03 -35.88
CA MET A 200 -27.41 -3.91 -37.32
C MET A 200 -27.47 -2.46 -37.83
N GLN A 201 -27.79 -1.47 -37.00
CA GLN A 201 -28.03 -0.09 -37.46
C GLN A 201 -27.06 0.97 -36.94
N ASP A 202 -26.08 0.60 -36.12
CA ASP A 202 -25.02 1.53 -35.71
C ASP A 202 -23.63 0.94 -35.95
N ILE A 203 -23.41 0.47 -37.17
CA ILE A 203 -22.10 0.66 -37.77
C ILE A 203 -22.19 2.02 -38.46
N SER A 204 -21.67 3.04 -37.81
CA SER A 204 -21.06 4.17 -38.49
C SER A 204 -19.94 3.65 -39.40
N SER A 205 -20.32 2.98 -40.50
CA SER A 205 -19.46 2.68 -41.63
C SER A 205 -19.42 3.95 -42.46
N PRO A 206 -18.24 4.44 -42.88
CA PRO A 206 -18.18 5.50 -43.87
C PRO A 206 -19.00 5.02 -45.08
N SER A 207 -19.99 5.82 -45.47
CA SER A 207 -21.00 5.53 -46.49
C SER A 207 -20.48 4.61 -47.61
N LYS A 208 -20.62 3.30 -47.43
CA LYS A 208 -20.31 2.34 -48.49
C LYS A 208 -21.50 2.39 -49.42
N LEU A 209 -21.35 3.18 -50.48
CA LEU A 209 -22.25 3.24 -51.63
C LEU A 209 -22.81 1.84 -51.93
N SER A 210 -24.10 1.63 -51.68
CA SER A 210 -24.74 0.32 -51.85
C SER A 210 -25.28 0.15 -53.28
N GLN A 211 -25.49 -1.10 -53.71
CA GLN A 211 -26.14 -1.39 -54.99
C GLN A 211 -27.54 -0.76 -55.10
N GLU A 212 -28.25 -0.69 -53.98
CA GLU A 212 -29.56 -0.04 -53.87
C GLU A 212 -29.48 1.45 -54.20
N ASP A 213 -28.47 2.14 -53.66
CA ASP A 213 -28.28 3.60 -53.85
C ASP A 213 -27.97 3.94 -55.31
N ILE A 214 -27.13 3.14 -55.97
CA ILE A 214 -26.80 3.37 -57.38
C ILE A 214 -28.03 3.08 -58.26
N THR A 215 -28.79 2.02 -57.94
CA THR A 215 -30.02 1.68 -58.66
C THR A 215 -31.08 2.79 -58.48
N ALA A 216 -31.18 3.38 -57.30
CA ALA A 216 -32.03 4.54 -57.05
C ALA A 216 -31.58 5.75 -57.87
N LYS A 217 -30.27 6.04 -57.93
CA LYS A 217 -29.73 7.12 -58.75
C LYS A 217 -29.97 6.92 -60.25
N MET A 218 -29.92 5.68 -60.75
CA MET A 218 -30.24 5.34 -62.15
C MET A 218 -31.72 5.52 -62.49
N ARG A 219 -32.62 5.46 -61.49
CA ARG A 219 -34.06 5.73 -61.64
C ARG A 219 -34.41 7.22 -61.62
N ASP A 220 -33.44 8.10 -61.40
CA ASP A 220 -33.67 9.54 -61.49
C ASP A 220 -33.82 9.94 -62.98
N PRO A 221 -34.85 10.75 -63.34
CA PRO A 221 -35.02 11.26 -64.71
C PRO A 221 -33.77 11.93 -65.30
N ARG A 222 -32.91 12.53 -64.47
CA ARG A 222 -31.63 13.12 -64.90
C ARG A 222 -30.65 12.11 -65.47
N TYR A 223 -30.83 10.81 -65.19
CA TYR A 223 -30.02 9.73 -65.73
C TYR A 223 -30.53 9.21 -67.09
N TYR A 224 -31.84 8.93 -67.21
CA TYR A 224 -32.41 8.20 -68.36
C TYR A 224 -33.32 9.02 -69.31
N ASP A 225 -33.90 10.14 -68.88
CA ASP A 225 -34.85 10.92 -69.70
C ASP A 225 -34.10 11.87 -70.64
N PRO A 226 -34.18 11.70 -71.98
CA PRO A 226 -33.45 12.52 -72.94
C PRO A 226 -33.71 14.03 -72.83
N ALA A 227 -34.88 14.45 -72.34
CA ALA A 227 -35.24 15.86 -72.21
C ALA A 227 -34.68 16.51 -70.93
N ARG A 228 -34.32 15.71 -69.92
CA ARG A 228 -33.89 16.17 -68.58
C ARG A 228 -32.52 15.63 -68.18
N ARG A 229 -31.84 14.97 -69.12
CA ARG A 229 -30.57 14.28 -68.88
C ARG A 229 -29.47 15.27 -68.52
N ASP A 230 -28.85 15.05 -67.38
CA ASP A 230 -27.68 15.81 -66.94
C ASP A 230 -26.41 14.98 -67.12
N LYS A 231 -25.47 15.50 -67.91
CA LYS A 231 -24.21 14.80 -68.21
C LYS A 231 -23.34 14.61 -66.97
N ALA A 232 -23.30 15.57 -66.05
CA ALA A 232 -22.50 15.48 -64.83
C ALA A 232 -23.08 14.43 -63.88
N TYR A 233 -24.41 14.39 -63.75
CA TYR A 233 -25.09 13.39 -62.95
C TYR A 233 -24.91 11.97 -63.50
N VAL A 234 -24.99 11.80 -64.82
CA VAL A 234 -24.72 10.50 -65.47
C VAL A 234 -23.28 10.03 -65.22
N GLN A 235 -22.30 10.94 -65.25
CA GLN A 235 -20.90 10.62 -64.92
C GLN A 235 -20.75 10.20 -63.46
N GLU A 236 -21.35 10.94 -62.52
CA GLU A 236 -21.34 10.61 -61.10
C GLU A 236 -21.91 9.21 -60.83
N VAL A 237 -23.04 8.87 -61.46
CA VAL A 237 -23.67 7.54 -61.32
C VAL A 237 -22.79 6.44 -61.92
N ASN A 238 -22.16 6.68 -63.06
CA ASN A 238 -21.27 5.70 -63.69
C ASN A 238 -19.97 5.50 -62.89
N GLU A 239 -19.40 6.56 -62.32
CA GLU A 239 -18.24 6.46 -61.41
C GLU A 239 -18.61 5.73 -60.12
N SER A 240 -19.79 6.02 -59.59
CA SER A 240 -20.36 5.32 -58.43
C SER A 240 -20.51 3.82 -58.74
N PHE A 241 -21.06 3.46 -59.90
CA PHE A 241 -21.18 2.07 -60.35
C PHE A 241 -19.82 1.40 -60.54
N LYS A 242 -18.85 2.09 -61.17
CA LYS A 242 -17.49 1.56 -61.36
C LYS A 242 -16.77 1.33 -60.04
N LYS A 243 -16.95 2.20 -59.04
CA LYS A 243 -16.37 2.01 -57.70
C LYS A 243 -16.95 0.81 -56.95
N LEU A 244 -18.18 0.39 -57.27
CA LEU A 244 -18.84 -0.75 -56.63
C LEU A 244 -18.53 -2.10 -57.30
N TYR A 245 -18.28 -2.13 -58.62
CA TYR A 245 -18.11 -3.37 -59.39
C TYR A 245 -16.80 -3.50 -60.18
N GLY A 246 -15.95 -2.47 -60.20
CA GLY A 246 -14.76 -2.39 -61.04
C GLY A 246 -13.45 -2.32 -60.30
#